data_AF-A0A6G5R726-F1
#
_entry.id   AF-A0A6G5R726-F1
#
_cell.length_a   1.000
_cell.length_b   1.000
_cell.length_c   1.000
_cell.angle_alpha   90.00
_cell.angle_beta   90.00
_cell.angle_gamma   90.00
#
_symmetry.space_group_name_H-M   'P 1'
#
loop_
_entity.id
_entity.type
_entity.pdbx_description
1 polymer ?
#
loop_
_entity_poly.entity_id
_entity_poly.type
_entity_poly.pdbx_seq_one_letter_code
_entity_poly.pdbx_strand_id
1 'polypeptide(L)'
;MSEYERLKPLINRDVVASIIISCGYCVDRSYKFKIRDERTPSASIDRNGYVKDFGGSFGGDIFAFLNEVAGYTKQEALQIVKYSLGVE
;
A
#
# COMPACT_ATOMS: atom_id res chain seq x y z
N MET A 1 1.03 12.07 19.27
CA MET A 1 0.35 11.12 18.36
C MET A 1 0.54 11.63 16.95
N SER A 2 1.29 10.88 16.14
CA SER A 2 1.55 11.23 14.75
C SER A 2 0.28 11.11 13.91
N GLU A 3 0.14 11.87 12.82
CA GLU A 3 -0.97 11.68 11.86
C GLU A 3 -0.99 10.25 11.32
N TYR A 4 0.18 9.63 11.16
CA TYR A 4 0.32 8.22 10.78
C TYR A 4 -0.41 7.27 11.74
N GLU A 5 -0.25 7.48 13.05
CA GLU A 5 -0.87 6.64 14.08
C GLU A 5 -2.39 6.85 14.13
N ARG A 6 -2.87 8.04 13.76
CA ARG A 6 -4.30 8.35 13.67
C ARG A 6 -4.97 7.65 12.49
N LEU A 7 -4.29 7.56 11.35
CA LEU A 7 -4.84 6.99 10.12
C LEU A 7 -4.72 5.47 10.08
N LYS A 8 -3.67 4.89 10.68
CA LYS A 8 -3.41 3.44 10.69
C LYS A 8 -4.63 2.55 11.00
N PRO A 9 -5.47 2.83 12.02
CA PRO A 9 -6.64 1.99 12.30
C PRO A 9 -7.75 2.06 11.23
N LEU A 10 -7.76 3.09 10.38
CA LEU A 10 -8.72 3.25 9.28
C LEU A 10 -8.28 2.50 8.01
N ILE A 11 -7.03 2.06 7.94
CA ILE A 11 -6.43 1.46 6.76
C ILE A 11 -6.58 -0.06 6.85
N ASN A 12 -7.57 -0.59 6.14
CA ASN A 12 -7.76 -2.03 5.95
C ASN A 12 -7.23 -2.46 4.56
N ARG A 13 -7.29 -3.77 4.29
CA ARG A 13 -6.84 -4.35 3.03
C ARG A 13 -7.46 -3.71 1.78
N ASP A 14 -8.74 -3.33 1.84
CA ASP A 14 -9.45 -2.73 0.71
C ASP A 14 -8.96 -1.31 0.41
N VAL A 15 -8.75 -0.52 1.47
CA VAL A 15 -8.14 0.81 1.36
C VAL A 15 -6.75 0.70 0.75
N VAL A 16 -5.92 -0.23 1.25
CA VAL A 16 -4.57 -0.45 0.72
C VAL A 16 -4.61 -0.88 -0.75
N ALA A 17 -5.52 -1.77 -1.13
CA ALA A 17 -5.68 -2.18 -2.53
C ALA A 17 -6.07 -0.99 -3.42
N SER A 18 -7.02 -0.14 -2.98
CA SER A 18 -7.44 1.05 -3.71
C SER A 18 -6.29 2.04 -3.93
N ILE A 19 -5.46 2.25 -2.90
CA ILE A 19 -4.27 3.11 -3.00
C ILE A 19 -3.27 2.53 -3.99
N ILE A 20 -2.94 1.25 -3.85
CA ILE A 20 -1.99 0.55 -4.74
C ILE A 20 -2.48 0.60 -6.20
N ILE A 21 -3.78 0.41 -6.44
CA ILE A 21 -4.38 0.54 -7.78
C ILE A 21 -4.24 1.98 -8.31
N SER A 22 -4.48 2.98 -7.47
CA SER A 22 -4.34 4.40 -7.84
C SER A 22 -2.89 4.78 -8.19
N CYS A 23 -1.91 4.07 -7.62
CA CYS A 23 -0.49 4.20 -7.96
C CYS A 23 -0.09 3.44 -9.25
N GLY A 24 -1.04 2.82 -9.97
CA GLY A 24 -0.81 2.16 -11.25
C GLY A 24 -0.56 0.65 -11.19
N TYR A 25 -0.67 0.03 -10.03
CA TYR A 25 -0.54 -1.42 -9.89
C TYR A 25 -1.86 -2.14 -10.16
N CYS A 26 -1.78 -3.40 -10.56
CA CYS A 26 -2.96 -4.26 -10.74
C CYS A 26 -3.07 -5.26 -9.59
N VAL A 27 -4.07 -5.07 -8.73
CA VAL A 27 -4.38 -5.98 -7.61
C VAL A 27 -5.49 -6.95 -8.02
N ASP A 28 -5.25 -8.24 -7.86
CA ASP A 28 -6.25 -9.27 -8.17
C ASP A 28 -7.27 -9.46 -7.03
N ARG A 29 -8.27 -10.32 -7.26
CA ARG A 29 -9.33 -10.62 -6.27
C ARG A 29 -8.82 -11.33 -5.01
N SER A 30 -7.62 -11.91 -5.08
CA SER A 30 -6.93 -12.52 -3.94
C SER A 30 -5.99 -11.52 -3.23
N TYR A 31 -6.06 -10.24 -3.60
CA TYR A 31 -5.22 -9.16 -3.09
C TYR A 31 -3.74 -9.39 -3.34
N LYS A 32 -3.43 -10.07 -4.45
CA LYS A 32 -2.06 -10.25 -4.92
C LYS A 32 -1.80 -9.31 -6.08
N PHE A 33 -0.56 -8.86 -6.18
CA PHE A 33 -0.14 -7.97 -7.25
C PHE A 33 1.34 -8.16 -7.55
N LYS A 34 1.74 -7.62 -8.70
CA LYS A 34 3.13 -7.60 -9.14
C LYS A 34 3.77 -6.33 -8.61
N ILE A 35 4.85 -6.44 -7.83
CA ILE A 35 5.59 -5.26 -7.35
C ILE A 35 6.55 -4.72 -8.41
N ARG A 36 6.98 -5.58 -9.32
CA ARG A 36 8.04 -5.34 -10.31
C ARG A 36 7.59 -5.90 -11.67
N ASP A 37 8.42 -5.72 -12.69
CA ASP A 37 8.17 -6.36 -13.98
C ASP A 37 8.41 -7.87 -13.89
N GLU A 38 7.33 -8.62 -13.67
CA GLU A 38 7.35 -10.06 -13.46
C GLU A 38 6.12 -10.76 -14.04
N ARG A 39 6.24 -12.07 -14.32
CA ARG A 39 5.15 -12.83 -14.93
C ARG A 39 4.00 -13.12 -13.95
N THR A 40 4.32 -13.43 -12.71
CA THR A 40 3.39 -13.85 -11.66
C THR A 40 3.44 -12.89 -10.48
N PRO A 41 2.31 -12.59 -9.80
CA PRO A 41 2.32 -11.74 -8.61
C PRO A 41 3.35 -12.20 -7.57
N SER A 42 4.16 -11.29 -7.04
CA SER A 42 5.08 -11.55 -5.93
C SER A 42 4.65 -10.96 -4.59
N ALA A 43 3.56 -10.21 -4.56
CA ALA A 43 3.12 -9.53 -3.34
C ALA A 43 1.67 -9.80 -3.00
N SER A 44 1.33 -9.63 -1.73
CA SER A 44 -0.02 -9.73 -1.22
C SER A 44 -0.32 -8.70 -0.15
N ILE A 45 -1.58 -8.31 -0.03
CA ILE A 45 -2.08 -7.43 1.03
C ILE A 45 -2.84 -8.29 2.04
N ASP A 46 -2.42 -8.24 3.30
CA ASP A 46 -3.08 -8.94 4.41
C ASP A 46 -4.30 -8.13 4.91
N ARG A 47 -5.18 -8.78 5.68
CA ARG A 47 -6.46 -8.21 6.17
C ARG A 47 -6.29 -6.90 6.94
N ASN A 48 -5.18 -6.76 7.66
CA ASN A 48 -4.81 -5.58 8.44
C ASN A 48 -4.14 -4.47 7.60
N GLY A 49 -4.07 -4.61 6.28
CA GLY A 49 -3.40 -3.66 5.39
C GLY A 49 -1.87 -3.83 5.31
N TYR A 50 -1.31 -4.88 5.91
CA TYR A 50 0.12 -5.18 5.76
C TYR A 50 0.41 -5.70 4.35
N VAL A 51 1.40 -5.12 3.70
CA VAL A 51 1.86 -5.51 2.36
C VAL A 51 3.10 -6.38 2.52
N LYS A 52 3.05 -7.59 1.98
CA LYS A 52 4.16 -8.54 2.00
C LYS A 52 4.58 -8.89 0.58
N ASP A 53 5.86 -8.70 0.28
CA ASP A 53 6.53 -9.24 -0.89
C ASP A 53 7.11 -10.62 -0.56
N PHE A 54 6.63 -11.67 -1.21
CA PHE A 54 7.15 -13.04 -1.08
C PHE A 54 8.14 -13.38 -2.21
N GLY A 55 8.34 -12.50 -3.20
CA GLY A 55 9.38 -12.64 -4.22
C GLY A 55 10.61 -11.76 -3.98
N GLY A 56 10.62 -10.96 -2.92
CA GLY A 56 11.70 -10.08 -2.50
C GLY A 56 11.77 -9.92 -0.99
N SER A 57 12.25 -8.78 -0.51
CA SER A 57 12.49 -8.52 0.93
C SER A 57 11.52 -7.51 1.54
N PHE A 58 10.63 -6.91 0.76
CA PHE A 58 9.74 -5.87 1.24
C PHE A 58 8.64 -6.44 2.15
N GLY A 59 8.40 -5.77 3.28
CA GLY A 59 7.30 -6.07 4.18
C GLY A 59 6.99 -4.89 5.07
N GLY A 60 5.82 -4.27 4.88
CA GLY A 60 5.48 -3.04 5.57
C GLY A 60 4.02 -2.64 5.43
N ASP A 61 3.65 -1.51 6.04
CA ASP A 61 2.34 -0.89 5.78
C ASP A 61 2.36 -0.07 4.48
N ILE A 62 1.22 0.52 4.13
CA ILE A 62 1.07 1.29 2.90
C ILE A 62 2.02 2.50 2.84
N PHE A 63 2.38 3.09 3.98
CA PHE A 63 3.31 4.23 3.99
C PHE A 63 4.73 3.77 3.64
N ALA A 64 5.17 2.64 4.21
CA ALA A 64 6.44 2.02 3.85
C ALA A 64 6.45 1.62 2.37
N PHE A 65 5.35 1.05 1.86
CA PHE A 65 5.23 0.67 0.45
C PHE A 65 5.34 1.89 -0.47
N LEU A 66 4.61 2.97 -0.19
CA LEU A 66 4.64 4.19 -0.99
C LEU A 66 6.05 4.80 -1.01
N ASN A 67 6.78 4.74 0.10
CA ASN A 67 8.11 5.33 0.19
C ASN A 67 9.20 4.46 -0.44
N GLU A 68 9.27 3.18 -0.08
CA GLU A 68 10.37 2.29 -0.46
C GLU A 68 10.19 1.66 -1.84
N VAL A 69 8.94 1.42 -2.24
CA VAL A 69 8.61 0.72 -3.50
C VAL A 69 8.13 1.70 -4.56
N ALA A 70 7.14 2.54 -4.24
CA ALA A 70 6.60 3.49 -5.21
C ALA A 70 7.42 4.79 -5.32
N GLY A 71 8.39 5.02 -4.43
CA GLY A 71 9.33 6.13 -4.51
C GLY A 71 8.79 7.49 -4.07
N TYR A 72 7.64 7.54 -3.40
CA TYR A 72 7.06 8.78 -2.89
C TYR A 72 7.77 9.26 -1.62
N THR A 73 7.82 10.56 -1.41
CA THR A 73 8.22 11.13 -0.13
C THR A 73 7.18 10.82 0.96
N LYS A 74 7.58 10.93 2.23
CA LYS A 74 6.67 10.79 3.37
C LYS A 74 5.47 11.75 3.33
N GLN A 75 5.66 12.96 2.78
CA GLN A 75 4.60 13.95 2.65
C GLN A 75 3.60 13.57 1.56
N GLU A 76 4.09 13.15 0.39
CA GLU A 76 3.24 12.66 -0.71
C GLU A 76 2.47 11.41 -0.31
N ALA A 77 3.14 10.45 0.35
CA ALA A 77 2.49 9.24 0.84
C ALA A 77 1.34 9.56 1.80
N LEU A 78 1.53 10.54 2.69
CA LEU A 78 0.48 11.00 3.59
C LEU A 78 -0.70 11.62 2.83
N GLN A 79 -0.43 12.46 1.83
CA GLN A 79 -1.48 13.06 1.01
C GLN A 79 -2.28 12.02 0.23
N ILE A 80 -1.61 11.04 -0.38
CA ILE A 80 -2.26 9.94 -1.12
C ILE A 80 -3.19 9.15 -0.19
N VAL A 81 -2.72 8.80 1.01
CA VAL A 81 -3.54 8.06 1.99
C VAL A 81 -4.73 8.89 2.46
N LYS A 82 -4.53 10.17 2.77
CA LYS A 82 -5.60 11.09 3.17
C LYS A 82 -6.69 11.22 2.09
N TYR A 83 -6.26 11.43 0.84
CA TYR A 83 -7.15 11.50 -0.31
C TYR A 83 -7.96 10.22 -0.47
N SER A 84 -7.32 9.05 -0.36
CA SER A 84 -8.01 7.75 -0.46
C SER A 84 -8.98 7.47 0.70
N LEU A 85 -8.77 8.12 1.85
CA LEU A 85 -9.64 8.00 3.02
C LEU A 85 -10.74 9.08 3.05
N GLY A 86 -10.71 10.06 2.14
CA GLY A 86 -11.68 11.17 2.12
C GLY A 86 -11.53 12.13 3.30
N VAL A 87 -10.34 12.22 3.89
CA VAL A 87 -10.03 13.15 5.00
C VAL A 87 -9.10 14.23 4.47
N GLU A 88 -9.66 15.41 4.17
CA GLU A 88 -8.90 16.62 3.79
C GLU A 88 -8.24 17.29 4.99
#